data_AF-A0A953XV31-F1
#
_entry.id   AF-A0A953XV31-F1
#
_cell.length_a   1.000
_cell.length_b   1.000
_cell.length_c   1.000
_cell.angle_alpha   90.00
_cell.angle_beta   90.00
_cell.angle_gamma   90.00
#
_symmetry.space_group_name_H-M   'P 1'
#
loop_
_entity.id
_entity.type
_entity.pdbx_description
1 polymer ?
#
loop_
_entity_poly.entity_id
_entity_poly.type
_entity_poly.pdbx_seq_one_letter_code
_entity_poly.pdbx_strand_id
1 'polypeptide(L)' 'IFETYDDLGISNLNFEHSFWCKGVGSYATQKTSPFGKDMQLTISGTKLREMLGNGEHPPAEIVRPEIADILIAYYKTL' A
#
# COMPACT_ATOMS: atom_id res chain seq x y z
N ILE A 1 -18.88 12.28 2.34
CA ILE A 1 -19.24 12.50 3.77
C ILE A 1 -18.64 13.79 4.28
N PHE A 2 -17.32 13.98 4.26
CA PHE A 2 -16.70 15.21 4.76
C PHE A 2 -17.09 16.50 4.00
N GLU A 3 -17.59 16.40 2.78
CA GLU A 3 -18.12 17.56 2.03
C GLU A 3 -19.38 18.18 2.64
N THR A 4 -20.07 17.46 3.54
CA THR A 4 -21.31 17.94 4.18
C THR A 4 -21.10 18.47 5.60
N TYR A 5 -19.84 18.55 6.07
CA TYR A 5 -19.48 18.99 7.42
C TYR A 5 -18.24 19.90 7.34
N ASP A 6 -18.46 21.19 7.11
CA ASP A 6 -17.41 22.20 6.93
C ASP A 6 -16.99 22.91 8.23
N ASP A 7 -17.65 22.58 9.36
CA ASP A 7 -17.45 23.18 10.68
C ASP A 7 -16.50 22.40 11.61
N LEU A 8 -15.88 21.33 11.10
CA LEU A 8 -15.04 20.43 11.89
C LEU A 8 -13.74 21.05 12.43
N GLY A 9 -13.39 22.28 12.01
CA GLY A 9 -12.17 22.97 12.43
C GLY A 9 -10.86 22.33 11.95
N ILE A 10 -10.94 21.33 11.07
CA ILE A 10 -9.82 20.63 10.45
C ILE A 10 -10.05 20.46 8.95
N SER A 11 -8.99 20.49 8.15
CA SER A 11 -9.07 20.29 6.70
C SER A 11 -8.97 18.81 6.35
N ASN A 12 -9.92 18.32 5.57
CA ASN A 12 -9.88 16.97 5.03
C ASN A 12 -8.96 16.89 3.80
N LEU A 13 -8.11 15.87 3.75
CA LEU A 13 -7.28 15.54 2.59
C LEU A 13 -7.75 14.20 2.01
N ASN A 14 -8.54 14.27 0.93
CA ASN A 14 -9.04 13.09 0.25
C ASN A 14 -7.94 12.44 -0.60
N PHE A 15 -7.56 11.21 -0.24
CA PHE A 15 -6.63 10.40 -1.01
C PHE A 15 -7.36 9.29 -1.78
N GLU A 16 -6.87 9.02 -2.98
CA GLU A 16 -7.27 7.84 -3.75
C GLU A 16 -6.33 6.67 -3.46
N HIS A 17 -6.72 5.48 -3.91
CA HIS A 17 -5.88 4.30 -3.77
C HIS A 17 -4.55 4.47 -4.52
N SER A 18 -3.44 4.46 -3.78
CA SER A 18 -2.09 4.46 -4.34
C SER A 18 -1.63 3.05 -4.70
N PHE A 19 -0.78 2.93 -5.71
CA PHE A 19 -0.17 1.67 -6.14
C PHE A 19 1.30 1.91 -6.48
N TRP A 20 2.11 0.85 -6.49
CA TRP A 20 3.44 0.93 -7.05
C TRP A 20 3.33 0.89 -8.58
N CYS A 21 3.82 1.93 -9.27
CA CYS A 21 3.86 1.96 -10.72
C CYS A 21 5.25 1.53 -11.21
N LYS A 22 5.31 0.40 -11.93
CA LYS A 22 6.56 -0.11 -12.49
C LYS A 22 7.17 0.82 -13.54
N GLY A 23 6.33 1.49 -14.33
CA GLY A 23 6.79 2.43 -15.36
C GLY A 23 7.40 3.71 -14.80
N VAL A 24 6.90 4.19 -13.64
CA VAL A 24 7.46 5.37 -12.95
C VAL A 24 8.60 4.96 -12.01
N GLY A 25 8.57 3.72 -11.49
CA GLY A 25 9.51 3.26 -10.46
C GLY A 25 9.23 3.85 -9.08
N SER A 26 7.98 4.22 -8.80
CA SER A 26 7.56 4.78 -7.51
C SER A 26 6.09 4.51 -7.21
N TYR A 27 5.66 4.82 -5.99
CA TYR A 27 4.24 4.95 -5.67
C TYR A 27 3.61 6.08 -6.49
N ALA A 28 2.42 5.82 -7.01
CA ALA A 28 1.62 6.76 -7.79
C ALA A 28 0.13 6.53 -7.54
N THR A 29 -0.69 7.46 -8.02
CA THR A 29 -2.15 7.32 -8.13
C THR A 29 -2.54 7.33 -9.60
N GLN A 30 -3.82 7.10 -9.89
CA GLN A 30 -4.33 7.23 -11.26
C GLN A 30 -4.13 8.64 -11.83
N LYS A 31 -4.03 9.66 -10.98
CA LYS A 31 -3.80 11.05 -11.40
C LYS A 31 -2.35 11.36 -11.71
N THR A 32 -1.41 10.64 -11.09
CA THR A 32 0.03 10.96 -11.18
C THR A 32 0.82 9.99 -12.04
N SER A 33 0.26 8.82 -12.36
CA SER A 33 0.87 7.85 -13.27
C SER A 33 0.39 8.10 -14.71
N PRO A 34 1.30 8.23 -15.70
CA PRO A 34 0.91 8.27 -17.12
C PRO A 34 0.56 6.87 -17.67
N PHE A 35 0.74 5.80 -16.87
CA PHE A 35 0.55 4.42 -17.28
C PHE A 35 -0.79 3.82 -16.84
N GLY A 36 -1.24 2.81 -17.60
CA GLY A 36 -2.41 2.00 -17.32
C GLY A 36 -2.24 0.98 -16.19
N LYS A 37 -3.28 0.16 -15.99
CA LYS A 37 -3.36 -0.84 -14.90
C LYS A 37 -2.33 -1.96 -15.00
N ASP A 38 -1.85 -2.25 -16.21
CA ASP A 38 -0.80 -3.23 -16.51
C ASP A 38 0.53 -2.92 -15.82
N MET A 39 0.82 -1.64 -15.60
CA MET A 39 2.03 -1.19 -14.90
C MET A 39 1.84 -1.05 -13.38
N GLN A 40 0.65 -1.37 -12.85
CA GLN A 40 0.34 -1.23 -11.43
C GLN A 40 0.63 -2.53 -10.68
N LEU A 41 1.40 -2.42 -9.60
CA LEU A 41 1.56 -3.47 -8.61
C LEU A 41 0.77 -3.08 -7.35
N THR A 42 -0.19 -3.93 -7.00
CA THR A 42 -0.99 -3.82 -5.78
C THR A 42 -1.15 -5.20 -5.16
N ILE A 43 -1.25 -5.25 -3.83
CA ILE A 43 -1.53 -6.47 -3.07
C ILE A 43 -2.60 -6.15 -2.03
N SER A 44 -3.57 -7.06 -1.87
CA SER A 44 -4.57 -6.90 -0.83
C SER A 44 -3.94 -7.08 0.56
N GLY A 45 -4.45 -6.37 1.56
CA GLY A 45 -3.99 -6.56 2.94
C GLY A 45 -4.18 -8.00 3.44
N THR A 46 -5.19 -8.71 2.94
CA THR A 46 -5.40 -10.13 3.24
C THR A 46 -4.25 -10.99 2.70
N LYS A 47 -3.89 -10.83 1.42
CA LYS A 47 -2.79 -11.61 0.84
C LYS A 47 -1.45 -11.23 1.47
N LEU A 48 -1.25 -9.95 1.80
CA LEU A 48 -0.05 -9.49 2.49
C LEU A 48 0.14 -10.19 3.84
N ARG A 49 -0.91 -10.27 4.66
CA ARG A 49 -0.85 -10.97 5.96
C ARG A 49 -0.66 -12.48 5.80
N GLU A 50 -1.27 -13.09 4.79
CA GLU A 50 -1.06 -14.51 4.47
C GLU A 50 0.41 -14.80 4.16
N MET A 51 1.04 -14.01 3.29
CA MET A 51 2.47 -14.15 2.96
C MET A 51 3.35 -14.01 4.20
N LEU A 52 3.13 -12.94 4.99
CA LEU A 52 3.90 -12.70 6.21
C LEU A 52 3.72 -13.83 7.24
N GLY A 53 2.50 -14.37 7.38
CA GLY A 53 2.18 -15.52 8.22
C GLY A 53 2.88 -16.80 7.78
N ASN A 54 3.04 -17.00 6.47
CA ASN A 54 3.78 -18.12 5.89
C ASN A 54 5.31 -17.93 5.96
N GLY A 55 5.79 -16.77 6.45
CA GLY A 55 7.20 -16.41 6.43
C GLY A 55 7.75 -16.07 5.05
N GLU A 56 6.86 -15.74 4.10
CA GLU A 56 7.21 -15.33 2.75
C GLU A 56 7.40 -13.80 2.70
N HIS A 57 8.47 -13.35 2.04
CA HIS A 57 8.68 -11.93 1.81
C HIS A 57 7.71 -11.39 0.74
N PRO A 58 6.93 -10.34 1.05
CA PRO A 58 6.21 -9.59 0.04
C PRO A 58 7.19 -8.90 -0.93
N PRO A 59 6.73 -8.45 -2.11
CA PRO A 59 7.55 -7.65 -3.02
C PRO A 59 8.16 -6.43 -2.30
N ALA A 60 9.44 -6.16 -2.57
CA ALA A 60 10.19 -5.08 -1.92
C ALA A 60 9.60 -3.69 -2.22
N GLU A 61 8.87 -3.58 -3.33
CA GLU A 61 8.13 -2.39 -3.76
C GLU A 61 6.91 -2.10 -2.88
N ILE A 62 6.38 -3.11 -2.19
CA ILE A 62 5.23 -2.97 -1.28
C ILE A 62 5.69 -2.85 0.17
N VAL A 63 6.55 -3.76 0.62
CA VAL A 63 7.09 -3.77 1.98
C VAL A 63 8.59 -3.79 1.89
N ARG A 64 9.22 -2.83 2.57
CA ARG A 64 10.68 -2.80 2.65
C ARG A 64 11.19 -4.09 3.32
N PRO A 65 12.26 -4.72 2.81
CA PRO A 65 12.73 -6.01 3.31
C PRO A 65 12.97 -6.03 4.83
N GLU A 66 13.57 -4.97 5.38
CA GLU A 66 13.85 -4.85 6.81
C GLU A 66 12.58 -4.83 7.68
N ILE A 67 11.47 -4.33 7.13
CA ILE A 67 10.17 -4.34 7.81
C ILE A 67 9.50 -5.71 7.63
N ALA A 68 9.62 -6.34 6.47
CA ALA A 68 9.10 -7.68 6.24
C ALA A 68 9.73 -8.69 7.22
N ASP A 69 11.03 -8.60 7.49
CA ASP A 69 11.73 -9.43 8.47
C ASP A 69 11.11 -9.30 9.88
N ILE A 70 10.89 -8.05 10.33
CA ILE A 70 10.28 -7.76 11.64
C ILE A 70 8.87 -8.33 11.71
N LEU A 71 8.08 -8.14 10.66
CA LEU A 71 6.70 -8.60 10.61
C LEU A 71 6.63 -10.13 10.57
N ILE A 72 7.45 -10.80 9.78
CA ILE A 72 7.54 -12.26 9.73
C ILE A 72 7.96 -12.81 11.09
N ALA A 73 8.96 -12.19 11.74
CA ALA A 73 9.37 -12.58 13.08
C ALA A 73 8.20 -12.47 14.08
N TYR A 74 7.42 -11.38 14.03
CA TYR A 74 6.20 -11.23 14.82
C TYR A 74 5.17 -12.33 14.52
N TYR A 75 4.86 -12.59 13.25
CA TYR A 75 3.89 -13.62 12.86
C TYR A 75 4.27 -15.03 13.31
N LYS A 76 5.57 -15.35 13.42
CA LYS A 76 6.04 -16.64 13.96
C LYS A 76 5.85 -16.81 15.47
N THR A 77 5.56 -15.72 16.19
CA THR A 77 5.26 -15.76 17.63
C THR A 77 3.78 -15.95 17.95
N LEU A 78 2.91 -15.79 16.95
CA LEU A 78 1.47 -16.02 17.04
C LEU A 78 1.15 -17.51 16.88
#